data_AF-A0A2A5FPM2-F1
#
_entry.id   AF-A0A2A5FPM2-F1
#
_cell.length_a   1.000
_cell.length_b   1.000
_cell.length_c   1.000
_cell.angle_alpha   90.00
_cell.angle_beta   90.00
_cell.angle_gamma   90.00
#
_symmetry.space_group_name_H-M   'P 1'
#
loop_
_entity.id
_entity.type
_entity.pdbx_description
1 polymer ?
#
loop_
_entity_poly.entity_id
_entity_poly.type
_entity_poly.pdbx_seq_one_letter_code
_entity_poly.pdbx_strand_id
1 'polypeptide(L)'
;MKRQEKAYYHNSFSTVIESKSYDVPIYRYIPFDYLLHLLRTHYLWVGPTKLWDDTYENFLTKAKFQWDSTPISYLGFLPGFYGQCWTLQKETDALWRIYSHDKKGVRIKSRINKVLGASINEANLKPLSTRIRIIGQIKYLSKNQIKKWIEKQNEKIINDKTLVESLFIKRKEFVHEKEVRLIIHKNIDEEEESKGIEHNHIKLAIEPNELIEEITFDPRLRNEDFKTYKQVVQKMNYTNKITKSKLYEFERPTIKNSQPPTMGIGHSRTKPTQKPSYAPPGTLPHI
;
A
#
# COMPACT_ATOMS: atom_id res chain seq x y z
N MET A 1 24.20 33.68 0.66
CA MET A 1 22.90 33.91 0.00
C MET A 1 21.96 32.75 0.33
N LYS A 2 21.17 32.90 1.40
CA LYS A 2 20.13 31.96 1.83
C LYS A 2 18.91 32.12 0.90
N ARG A 3 18.85 31.39 -0.21
CA ARG A 3 17.59 31.19 -0.94
C ARG A 3 16.86 30.06 -0.24
N GLN A 4 15.89 30.46 0.58
CA GLN A 4 15.03 29.61 1.40
C GLN A 4 14.45 28.45 0.59
N GLU A 5 14.67 27.25 1.14
CA GLU A 5 13.93 26.01 0.88
C GLU A 5 12.44 26.19 1.20
N LYS A 6 11.71 26.90 0.34
CA LYS A 6 10.27 26.68 0.22
C LYS A 6 10.09 25.42 -0.63
N ALA A 7 10.26 24.26 0.00
CA ALA A 7 9.54 23.08 -0.46
C ALA A 7 8.07 23.47 -0.50
N TYR A 8 7.50 23.56 -1.70
CA TYR A 8 6.14 24.04 -1.91
C TYR A 8 5.14 23.04 -1.31
N TYR A 9 4.84 23.21 -0.03
CA TYR A 9 3.64 22.69 0.61
C TYR A 9 2.46 23.49 0.06
N HIS A 10 1.93 23.07 -1.10
CA HIS A 10 0.75 23.72 -1.65
C HIS A 10 -0.48 23.36 -0.81
N ASN A 11 -0.93 24.30 0.02
CA ASN A 11 -2.23 24.34 0.72
C ASN A 11 -3.46 24.31 -0.23
N SER A 12 -3.28 24.03 -1.52
CA SER A 12 -4.35 24.09 -2.54
C SER A 12 -4.93 22.73 -2.90
N PHE A 13 -4.37 21.62 -2.42
CA PHE A 13 -4.88 20.27 -2.69
C PHE A 13 -5.87 19.82 -1.61
N SER A 14 -7.05 19.37 -2.03
CA SER A 14 -8.11 18.91 -1.11
C SER A 14 -7.78 17.61 -0.35
N THR A 15 -6.63 17.00 -0.66
CA THR A 15 -6.18 15.70 -0.14
C THR A 15 -4.91 15.78 0.70
N VAL A 16 -4.37 16.98 0.90
CA VAL A 16 -3.24 17.18 1.81
C VAL A 16 -3.72 16.88 3.22
N ILE A 17 -2.96 16.06 3.93
CA ILE A 17 -3.12 15.93 5.39
C ILE A 17 -2.87 17.33 5.95
N GLU A 18 -3.95 18.04 6.29
CA GLU A 18 -3.87 19.33 6.95
C GLU A 18 -2.98 19.17 8.19
N SER A 19 -2.01 20.05 8.29
CA SER A 19 -0.73 19.95 9.00
C SER A 19 -0.79 19.83 10.53
N LYS A 20 -1.85 19.31 11.12
CA LYS A 20 -1.93 19.09 12.57
C LYS A 20 -1.59 17.66 12.91
N SER A 21 -0.27 17.48 12.99
CA SER A 21 0.49 16.29 13.37
C SER A 21 0.73 15.29 12.24
N TYR A 22 1.78 15.53 11.45
CA TYR A 22 2.42 14.50 10.61
C TYR A 22 3.09 13.40 11.44
N ASP A 23 2.93 13.42 12.76
CA ASP A 23 3.39 12.40 13.69
C ASP A 23 2.39 11.24 13.81
N VAL A 24 1.91 10.73 12.67
CA VAL A 24 0.96 9.61 12.59
C VAL A 24 1.70 8.34 12.19
N PRO A 25 1.54 7.22 12.91
CA PRO A 25 2.14 5.95 12.51
C PRO A 25 1.49 5.43 11.22
N ILE A 26 2.33 4.97 10.30
CA ILE A 26 1.94 4.33 9.06
C ILE A 26 2.72 3.03 8.89
N TYR A 27 2.14 2.10 8.15
CA TYR A 27 2.68 0.76 7.98
C TYR A 27 2.83 0.42 6.51
N ARG A 28 3.80 -0.42 6.18
CA ARG A 28 3.94 -0.96 4.83
C ARG A 28 4.31 -2.43 4.93
N TYR A 29 3.65 -3.23 4.12
CA TYR A 29 3.92 -4.65 3.99
C TYR A 29 4.82 -4.86 2.78
N ILE A 30 5.96 -5.52 2.97
CA ILE A 30 6.93 -5.80 1.92
C ILE A 30 7.44 -7.23 2.03
N PRO A 31 7.88 -7.86 0.92
CA PRO A 31 8.64 -9.11 0.98
C PRO A 31 9.89 -8.95 1.84
N PHE A 32 10.31 -10.02 2.53
CA PHE A 32 11.52 -9.98 3.35
C PHE A 32 12.78 -9.59 2.55
N ASP A 33 12.91 -10.07 1.32
CA ASP A 33 14.06 -9.71 0.47
C ASP A 33 14.13 -8.21 0.16
N TYR A 34 12.99 -7.53 0.10
CA TYR A 34 12.94 -6.08 -0.11
C TYR A 34 13.35 -5.33 1.15
N LEU A 35 13.01 -5.86 2.34
CA LEU A 35 13.56 -5.34 3.60
C LEU A 35 15.08 -5.50 3.62
N LEU A 36 15.61 -6.67 3.28
CA LEU A 36 17.06 -6.90 3.24
C LEU A 36 17.76 -5.96 2.26
N HIS A 37 17.16 -5.74 1.09
CA HIS A 37 17.67 -4.76 0.14
C HIS A 37 17.72 -3.36 0.75
N LEU A 38 16.61 -2.89 1.35
CA LEU A 38 16.52 -1.57 1.98
C LEU A 38 17.55 -1.38 3.09
N LEU A 39 17.69 -2.37 3.99
CA LEU A 39 18.64 -2.32 5.09
C LEU A 39 20.09 -2.30 4.60
N ARG A 40 20.39 -3.02 3.51
CA ARG A 40 21.75 -3.08 2.95
C ARG A 40 22.11 -1.82 2.15
N THR A 41 21.18 -1.29 1.36
CA THR A 41 21.47 -0.19 0.43
C THR A 41 21.15 1.19 0.99
N HIS A 42 20.44 1.25 2.12
CA HIS A 42 19.99 2.50 2.72
C HIS A 42 19.12 3.33 1.75
N TYR A 43 18.41 2.64 0.86
CA TYR A 43 17.50 3.25 -0.12
C TYR A 43 16.08 2.76 0.06
N LEU A 44 15.16 3.73 0.13
CA LEU A 44 13.73 3.51 -0.01
C LEU A 44 13.33 3.79 -1.47
N TRP A 45 12.74 2.79 -2.13
CA TRP A 45 12.37 2.90 -3.55
C TRP A 45 10.93 3.39 -3.73
N VAL A 46 10.73 4.35 -4.64
CA VAL A 46 9.42 4.86 -5.04
C VAL A 46 9.25 4.59 -6.54
N GLY A 47 8.31 3.72 -6.90
CA GLY A 47 8.11 3.28 -8.30
C GLY A 47 7.20 4.22 -9.09
N PRO A 48 7.25 4.20 -10.43
CA PRO A 48 6.40 5.01 -11.28
C PRO A 48 4.97 4.51 -11.18
N THR A 49 4.04 5.45 -11.07
CA THR A 49 2.60 5.16 -10.94
C THR A 49 2.03 4.45 -12.16
N LYS A 50 2.67 4.59 -13.34
CA LYS A 50 2.26 3.90 -14.58
C LYS A 50 2.36 2.37 -14.51
N LEU A 51 3.17 1.85 -13.59
CA LEU A 51 3.37 0.40 -13.39
C LEU A 51 2.41 -0.20 -12.35
N TRP A 52 1.46 0.58 -11.83
CA TRP A 52 0.47 0.04 -10.90
C TRP A 52 -0.55 -0.86 -11.60
N ASP A 53 -0.79 -2.03 -11.02
CA ASP A 53 -1.57 -3.12 -11.63
C ASP A 53 -3.10 -2.90 -11.63
N ASP A 54 -3.66 -2.05 -10.75
CA ASP A 54 -5.12 -1.85 -10.69
C ASP A 54 -5.61 -1.12 -11.96
N THR A 55 -6.52 -1.78 -12.68
CA THR A 55 -7.17 -1.24 -13.88
C THR A 55 -7.85 0.11 -13.61
N TYR A 56 -8.29 0.36 -12.38
CA TYR A 56 -8.92 1.61 -11.96
C TYR A 56 -7.97 2.63 -11.33
N GLU A 57 -6.69 2.30 -11.15
CA GLU A 57 -5.67 3.30 -10.86
C GLU A 57 -5.26 4.01 -12.15
N ASN A 58 -4.86 5.28 -12.04
CA ASN A 58 -4.64 6.16 -13.20
C ASN A 58 -5.88 6.27 -14.12
N PHE A 59 -7.10 6.17 -13.57
CA PHE A 59 -8.33 6.18 -14.37
C PHE A 59 -8.47 7.45 -15.22
N LEU A 60 -7.92 8.58 -14.75
CA LEU A 60 -8.00 9.85 -15.47
C LEU A 60 -7.19 9.81 -16.77
N THR A 61 -6.02 9.18 -16.78
CA THR A 61 -5.20 9.07 -17.99
C THR A 61 -5.68 7.96 -18.94
N LYS A 62 -6.51 7.04 -18.44
CA LYS A 62 -7.22 6.02 -19.22
C LYS A 62 -8.55 6.53 -19.80
N ALA A 63 -9.05 7.67 -19.35
CA ALA A 63 -10.30 8.24 -19.84
C ALA A 63 -10.10 8.87 -21.24
N LYS A 64 -11.13 8.75 -22.09
CA LYS A 64 -11.14 9.36 -23.43
C LYS A 64 -11.72 10.75 -23.32
N PHE A 65 -10.93 11.76 -23.65
CA PHE A 65 -11.38 13.15 -23.71
C PHE A 65 -11.53 13.60 -25.16
N GLN A 66 -12.42 14.55 -25.39
CA GLN A 66 -12.61 15.16 -26.68
C GLN A 66 -12.76 16.67 -26.50
N TRP A 67 -12.00 17.44 -27.27
CA TRP A 67 -12.19 18.88 -27.44
C TRP A 67 -12.57 19.12 -28.89
N ASP A 68 -13.75 19.70 -29.13
CA ASP A 68 -14.23 20.03 -30.48
C ASP A 68 -14.04 18.86 -31.48
N SER A 69 -14.58 17.69 -31.11
CA SER A 69 -14.44 16.41 -31.85
C SER A 69 -13.02 15.84 -31.99
N THR A 70 -12.00 16.53 -31.50
CA THR A 70 -10.60 16.06 -31.50
C THR A 70 -10.33 15.23 -30.25
N PRO A 71 -9.89 13.96 -30.37
CA PRO A 71 -9.49 13.16 -29.23
C PRO A 71 -8.28 13.75 -28.50
N ILE A 72 -8.40 13.94 -27.19
CA ILE A 72 -7.29 14.31 -26.30
C ILE A 72 -6.92 13.09 -25.45
N SER A 73 -5.63 12.77 -25.41
CA SER A 73 -5.06 11.78 -24.52
C SER A 73 -4.21 12.46 -23.46
N TYR A 74 -4.49 12.16 -22.19
CA TYR A 74 -3.64 12.60 -21.08
C TYR A 74 -2.60 11.55 -20.67
N LEU A 75 -2.47 10.47 -21.44
CA LEU A 75 -1.48 9.42 -21.17
C LEU A 75 -0.04 9.94 -21.18
N GLY A 76 0.24 10.94 -22.05
CA GLY A 76 1.52 11.64 -22.13
C GLY A 76 1.88 12.46 -20.89
N PHE A 77 0.97 12.62 -19.91
CA PHE A 77 1.24 13.29 -18.63
C PHE A 77 1.53 12.31 -17.48
N LEU A 78 1.46 10.99 -17.69
CA LEU A 78 1.93 10.01 -16.70
C LEU A 78 3.46 9.98 -16.48
N PRO A 79 4.32 10.26 -17.48
CA PRO A 79 5.76 10.37 -17.26
C PRO A 79 6.04 11.35 -16.11
N GLY A 80 6.90 10.95 -15.18
CA GLY A 80 7.28 11.81 -14.05
C GLY A 80 6.51 11.58 -12.75
N PHE A 81 5.43 10.81 -12.73
CA PHE A 81 4.74 10.47 -11.49
C PHE A 81 5.25 9.17 -10.86
N TYR A 82 5.76 9.30 -9.64
CA TYR A 82 6.21 8.20 -8.80
C TYR A 82 5.39 8.14 -7.53
N GLY A 83 5.11 6.93 -7.04
CA GLY A 83 4.32 6.76 -5.84
C GLY A 83 4.74 5.57 -4.96
N GLN A 84 4.43 5.70 -3.68
CA GLN A 84 4.65 4.67 -2.69
C GLN A 84 3.48 4.61 -1.71
N CYS A 85 2.89 3.42 -1.57
CA CYS A 85 1.72 3.17 -0.76
C CYS A 85 2.07 2.71 0.66
N TRP A 86 1.38 3.26 1.64
CA TRP A 86 1.42 2.92 3.06
C TRP A 86 -0.01 2.70 3.52
N THR A 87 -0.21 2.20 4.74
CA THR A 87 -1.53 2.01 5.35
C THR A 87 -1.55 2.61 6.76
N LEU A 88 -2.71 3.16 7.14
CA LEU A 88 -3.01 3.52 8.54
C LEU A 88 -3.47 2.33 9.37
N GLN A 89 -3.81 1.20 8.74
CA GLN A 89 -4.13 -0.02 9.47
C GLN A 89 -2.86 -0.61 10.05
N LYS A 90 -2.81 -0.71 11.38
CA LYS A 90 -1.74 -1.43 12.07
C LYS A 90 -1.68 -2.87 11.57
N GLU A 91 -2.79 -3.58 11.59
CA GLU A 91 -2.79 -5.00 11.26
C GLU A 91 -4.17 -5.55 10.93
N THR A 92 -4.29 -6.31 9.84
CA THR A 92 -5.46 -7.14 9.54
C THR A 92 -5.02 -8.44 8.86
N ASP A 93 -5.83 -9.50 8.98
CA ASP A 93 -5.62 -10.76 8.25
C ASP A 93 -5.58 -10.53 6.72
N ALA A 94 -6.47 -9.67 6.20
CA ALA A 94 -6.54 -9.34 4.79
C ALA A 94 -5.21 -8.76 4.27
N LEU A 95 -4.58 -7.83 4.99
CA LEU A 95 -3.31 -7.22 4.57
C LEU A 95 -2.17 -8.24 4.53
N TRP A 96 -2.10 -9.17 5.49
CA TRP A 96 -1.13 -10.26 5.43
C TRP A 96 -1.36 -11.16 4.21
N ARG A 97 -2.62 -11.49 3.90
CA ARG A 97 -2.95 -12.33 2.75
C ARG A 97 -2.69 -11.65 1.41
N ILE A 98 -2.90 -10.34 1.32
CA ILE A 98 -2.71 -9.55 0.10
C ILE A 98 -1.22 -9.28 -0.18
N TYR A 99 -0.43 -8.93 0.84
CA TYR A 99 0.95 -8.48 0.63
C TYR A 99 2.02 -9.50 1.05
N SER A 100 1.64 -10.61 1.68
CA SER A 100 2.53 -11.71 2.05
C SER A 100 1.96 -13.06 1.64
N HIS A 101 1.82 -13.28 0.33
CA HIS A 101 1.27 -14.54 -0.20
C HIS A 101 2.08 -15.77 0.24
N ASP A 102 3.41 -15.66 0.27
CA ASP A 102 4.35 -16.73 0.64
C ASP A 102 4.65 -16.81 2.14
N LYS A 103 3.99 -15.98 2.97
CA LYS A 103 4.18 -15.87 4.43
C LYS A 103 5.57 -15.37 4.86
N LYS A 104 6.40 -14.90 3.93
CA LYS A 104 7.73 -14.32 4.20
C LYS A 104 7.72 -12.80 4.10
N GLY A 105 6.56 -12.19 4.29
CA GLY A 105 6.41 -10.74 4.32
C GLY A 105 6.69 -10.18 5.70
N VAL A 106 7.05 -8.91 5.71
CA VAL A 106 7.22 -8.12 6.93
C VAL A 106 6.37 -6.86 6.83
N ARG A 107 5.83 -6.44 7.96
CA ARG A 107 5.24 -5.12 8.14
C ARG A 107 6.30 -4.22 8.78
N ILE A 108 6.67 -3.16 8.10
CA ILE A 108 7.47 -2.08 8.66
C ILE A 108 6.54 -0.99 9.21
N LYS A 109 6.87 -0.44 10.38
CA LYS A 109 6.21 0.74 10.97
C LYS A 109 7.11 1.96 10.78
N SER A 110 6.54 3.03 10.27
CA SER A 110 7.16 4.35 10.19
C SER A 110 6.15 5.43 10.59
N ARG A 111 6.45 6.68 10.28
CA ARG A 111 5.58 7.83 10.51
C ARG A 111 5.55 8.74 9.28
N ILE A 112 4.45 9.46 9.11
CA ILE A 112 4.25 10.32 7.93
C ILE A 112 5.38 11.35 7.79
N ASN A 113 5.76 12.03 8.88
CA ASN A 113 6.87 12.98 8.89
C ASN A 113 8.22 12.36 8.48
N LYS A 114 8.52 11.12 8.91
CA LYS A 114 9.76 10.41 8.57
C LYS A 114 9.80 10.02 7.10
N VAL A 115 8.70 9.49 6.56
CA VAL A 115 8.59 9.14 5.13
C VAL A 115 8.64 10.38 4.25
N LEU A 116 7.92 11.44 4.64
CA LEU A 116 7.95 12.71 3.92
C LEU A 116 9.32 13.36 3.97
N GLY A 117 9.98 13.34 5.13
CA GLY A 117 11.36 13.81 5.31
C GLY A 117 12.34 13.04 4.45
N ALA A 118 12.29 11.70 4.46
CA ALA A 118 13.12 10.86 3.58
C ALA A 118 12.94 11.20 2.09
N SER A 119 11.72 11.60 1.70
CA SER A 119 11.42 11.88 0.31
C SER A 119 12.17 13.08 -0.27
N ILE A 120 12.72 13.98 0.56
CA ILE A 120 13.55 15.10 0.09
C ILE A 120 14.97 14.69 -0.30
N ASN A 121 15.43 13.50 0.12
CA ASN A 121 16.81 13.03 -0.03
C ASN A 121 16.94 12.09 -1.24
N GLU A 122 16.73 12.61 -2.44
CA GLU A 122 16.82 11.80 -3.67
C GLU A 122 18.29 11.53 -4.06
N ALA A 123 18.64 10.26 -4.23
CA ALA A 123 20.02 9.82 -4.43
C ALA A 123 20.42 9.67 -5.91
N ASN A 124 19.46 9.45 -6.79
CA ASN A 124 19.71 9.11 -8.20
C ASN A 124 19.18 10.13 -9.21
N LEU A 125 18.56 11.22 -8.75
CA LEU A 125 17.99 12.27 -9.61
C LEU A 125 18.35 13.64 -9.05
N LYS A 126 18.40 14.66 -9.94
CA LYS A 126 18.62 16.05 -9.52
C LYS A 126 17.41 16.52 -8.68
N PRO A 127 17.59 16.98 -7.43
CA PRO A 127 16.47 17.40 -6.57
C PRO A 127 15.60 18.52 -7.18
N LEU A 128 16.22 19.41 -7.97
CA LEU A 128 15.59 20.55 -8.64
C LEU A 128 14.59 20.16 -9.74
N SER A 129 14.50 18.89 -10.14
CA SER A 129 13.46 18.43 -11.06
C SER A 129 12.13 18.14 -10.36
N THR A 130 12.01 18.27 -9.04
CA THR A 130 10.75 17.93 -8.34
C THR A 130 9.73 19.07 -8.41
N ARG A 131 8.59 18.85 -9.08
CA ARG A 131 7.46 19.79 -9.12
C ARG A 131 6.55 19.66 -7.91
N ILE A 132 6.19 18.42 -7.56
CA ILE A 132 5.20 18.13 -6.51
C ILE A 132 5.71 17.02 -5.62
N ARG A 133 5.49 17.19 -4.32
CA ARG A 133 5.71 16.18 -3.29
C ARG A 133 4.57 16.25 -2.31
N ILE A 134 3.83 15.16 -2.19
CA ILE A 134 2.63 15.12 -1.35
C ILE A 134 2.49 13.75 -0.72
N ILE A 135 2.12 13.74 0.56
CA ILE A 135 1.68 12.54 1.26
C ILE A 135 0.25 12.74 1.72
N GLY A 136 -0.64 11.81 1.36
CA GLY A 136 -2.08 12.00 1.52
C GLY A 136 -2.85 10.69 1.67
N GLN A 137 -4.02 10.77 2.29
CA GLN A 137 -4.94 9.63 2.42
C GLN A 137 -5.75 9.44 1.13
N ILE A 138 -6.12 8.19 0.86
CA ILE A 138 -6.98 7.89 -0.29
C ILE A 138 -8.44 8.27 -0.03
N LYS A 139 -9.03 8.93 -1.02
CA LYS A 139 -10.47 9.15 -1.13
C LYS A 139 -11.11 7.95 -1.82
N TYR A 140 -11.92 7.23 -1.06
CA TYR A 140 -12.62 6.04 -1.54
C TYR A 140 -13.98 6.42 -2.14
N LEU A 141 -14.15 6.16 -3.44
CA LEU A 141 -15.35 6.52 -4.19
C LEU A 141 -15.97 5.29 -4.87
N SER A 142 -17.30 5.27 -4.98
CA SER A 142 -17.99 4.31 -5.84
C SER A 142 -17.70 4.59 -7.32
N LYS A 143 -17.93 3.60 -8.19
CA LYS A 143 -17.79 3.74 -9.65
C LYS A 143 -18.56 4.94 -10.20
N ASN A 144 -19.79 5.17 -9.74
CA ASN A 144 -20.62 6.30 -10.16
C ASN A 144 -20.04 7.65 -9.69
N GLN A 145 -19.45 7.71 -8.49
CA GLN A 145 -18.80 8.91 -7.99
C GLN A 145 -17.50 9.21 -8.76
N ILE A 146 -16.72 8.19 -9.13
CA ILE A 146 -15.54 8.36 -9.99
C ILE A 146 -15.96 8.88 -11.36
N LYS A 147 -17.00 8.31 -11.98
CA LYS A 147 -17.56 8.80 -13.25
C LYS A 147 -17.94 10.28 -13.16
N LYS A 148 -18.73 10.67 -12.15
CA LYS A 148 -19.09 12.07 -11.90
C LYS A 148 -17.88 12.97 -11.65
N TRP A 149 -16.82 12.45 -11.02
CA TRP A 149 -15.59 13.20 -10.81
C TRP A 149 -14.86 13.46 -12.13
N ILE A 150 -14.79 12.46 -13.04
CA ILE A 150 -14.20 12.62 -14.38
C ILE A 150 -15.00 13.61 -15.23
N GLU A 151 -16.33 13.48 -15.25
CA GLU A 151 -17.23 14.36 -16.04
C GLU A 151 -17.04 15.84 -15.67
N LYS A 152 -16.84 16.15 -14.38
CA LYS A 152 -16.54 17.51 -13.90
C LYS A 152 -15.20 18.08 -14.40
N GLN A 153 -14.29 17.24 -14.90
CA GLN A 153 -13.03 17.70 -15.45
C GLN A 153 -13.16 18.13 -16.91
N ASN A 154 -14.21 17.71 -17.62
CA ASN A 154 -14.41 18.02 -19.05
C ASN A 154 -14.60 19.53 -19.31
N GLU A 155 -14.98 20.30 -18.28
CA GLU A 155 -15.12 21.76 -18.35
C GLU A 155 -13.82 22.52 -18.10
N LYS A 156 -12.69 21.81 -17.86
CA LYS A 156 -11.41 22.42 -17.47
C LYS A 156 -10.25 21.79 -18.22
N ILE A 157 -9.23 22.59 -18.52
CA ILE A 157 -7.91 22.05 -18.89
C ILE A 157 -7.38 21.25 -17.69
N ILE A 158 -7.19 19.94 -17.86
CA ILE A 158 -6.57 19.09 -16.84
C ILE A 158 -5.15 19.61 -16.61
N ASN A 159 -4.87 19.99 -15.37
CA ASN A 159 -3.56 20.46 -14.92
C ASN A 159 -2.92 19.45 -13.95
N ASP A 160 -1.65 19.70 -13.61
CA ASP A 160 -0.88 18.88 -12.65
C ASP A 160 -1.65 18.64 -11.34
N LYS A 161 -2.42 19.63 -10.89
CA LYS A 161 -3.23 19.50 -9.67
C LYS A 161 -4.27 18.40 -9.81
N THR A 162 -5.02 18.41 -10.90
CA THR A 162 -6.10 17.45 -11.18
C THR A 162 -5.54 16.05 -11.38
N LEU A 163 -4.40 15.93 -12.06
CA LEU A 163 -3.67 14.67 -12.21
C LEU A 163 -3.26 14.10 -10.86
N VAL A 164 -2.63 14.90 -10.00
CA VAL A 164 -2.26 14.50 -8.64
C VAL A 164 -3.48 14.09 -7.83
N GLU A 165 -4.56 14.87 -7.83
CA GLU A 165 -5.78 14.54 -7.09
C GLU A 165 -6.37 13.19 -7.53
N SER A 166 -6.29 12.86 -8.83
CA SER A 166 -6.74 11.56 -9.35
C SER A 166 -5.94 10.39 -8.77
N LEU A 167 -4.64 10.58 -8.48
CA LEU A 167 -3.77 9.57 -7.86
C LEU A 167 -4.13 9.30 -6.40
N PHE A 168 -4.99 10.10 -5.78
CA PHE A 168 -5.51 9.85 -4.43
C PHE A 168 -6.96 9.35 -4.41
N ILE A 169 -7.52 8.96 -5.56
CA ILE A 169 -8.87 8.40 -5.64
C ILE A 169 -8.77 6.89 -5.92
N LYS A 170 -9.45 6.08 -5.12
CA LYS A 170 -9.55 4.63 -5.29
C LYS A 170 -11.00 4.18 -5.13
N ARG A 171 -11.31 2.98 -5.62
CA ARG A 171 -12.66 2.43 -5.48
C ARG A 171 -12.98 2.08 -4.02
N LYS A 172 -14.25 2.22 -3.63
CA LYS A 172 -14.73 1.95 -2.26
C LYS A 172 -14.42 0.54 -1.75
N GLU A 173 -14.28 -0.43 -2.64
CA GLU A 173 -13.98 -1.83 -2.34
C GLU A 173 -12.61 -1.97 -1.63
N PHE A 174 -11.69 -1.03 -1.84
CA PHE A 174 -10.37 -1.01 -1.22
C PHE A 174 -10.30 -0.23 0.11
N VAL A 175 -11.44 0.23 0.65
CA VAL A 175 -11.47 1.03 1.90
C VAL A 175 -10.82 0.33 3.10
N HIS A 176 -10.79 -1.00 3.07
CA HIS A 176 -10.16 -1.84 4.09
C HIS A 176 -8.64 -1.64 4.18
N GLU A 177 -7.99 -1.18 3.11
CA GLU A 177 -6.55 -0.91 3.09
C GLU A 177 -6.17 0.35 3.87
N LYS A 178 -7.08 1.33 4.08
CA LYS A 178 -6.78 2.66 4.67
C LYS A 178 -5.45 3.25 4.17
N GLU A 179 -5.30 3.21 2.86
CA GLU A 179 -4.08 3.58 2.15
C GLU A 179 -3.74 5.08 2.30
N VAL A 180 -2.44 5.34 2.42
CA VAL A 180 -1.77 6.64 2.37
C VAL A 180 -0.72 6.57 1.28
N ARG A 181 -0.69 7.53 0.36
CA ARG A 181 0.30 7.57 -0.73
C ARG A 181 1.27 8.71 -0.54
N LEU A 182 2.57 8.42 -0.67
CA LEU A 182 3.57 9.41 -1.06
C LEU A 182 3.54 9.49 -2.60
N ILE A 183 3.38 10.69 -3.15
CA ILE A 183 3.49 10.98 -4.59
C ILE A 183 4.59 12.00 -4.81
N ILE A 184 5.43 11.73 -5.81
CA ILE A 184 6.51 12.60 -6.29
C ILE A 184 6.28 12.82 -7.78
N HIS A 185 6.14 14.09 -8.18
CA HIS A 185 6.06 14.49 -9.59
C HIS A 185 7.35 15.17 -10.01
N LYS A 186 8.00 14.62 -11.04
CA LYS A 186 9.23 15.12 -11.63
C LYS A 186 8.98 15.84 -12.94
N ASN A 187 9.71 16.94 -13.15
CA ASN A 187 9.97 17.50 -14.46
C ASN A 187 10.97 16.58 -15.16
N ILE A 188 10.49 15.77 -16.08
CA ILE A 188 11.36 14.96 -16.94
C ILE A 188 11.48 15.74 -18.24
N ASP A 189 12.69 16.20 -18.58
CA ASP A 189 12.95 16.83 -19.87
C ASP A 189 13.09 15.72 -20.94
N GLU A 190 12.76 16.02 -22.21
CA GLU A 190 12.72 15.05 -23.32
C GLU A 190 14.06 14.31 -23.55
N GLU A 191 15.19 14.93 -23.20
CA GLU A 191 16.52 14.30 -23.22
C GLU A 191 16.71 13.21 -22.16
N GLU A 192 16.05 13.31 -21.00
CA GLU A 192 16.10 12.25 -19.97
C GLU A 192 15.18 11.08 -20.29
N GLU A 193 14.13 11.30 -21.09
CA GLU A 193 13.23 10.27 -21.61
C GLU A 193 13.89 9.45 -22.74
N SER A 194 14.62 10.11 -23.64
CA SER A 194 15.31 9.50 -24.79
C SER A 194 16.58 8.73 -24.45
N LYS A 195 17.18 8.94 -23.26
CA LYS A 195 18.37 8.20 -22.80
C LYS A 195 18.10 6.74 -22.44
N GLY A 196 16.85 6.26 -22.45
CA GLY A 196 16.54 4.82 -22.42
C GLY A 196 17.01 4.03 -21.19
N ILE A 197 17.46 4.67 -20.12
CA ILE A 197 18.06 3.99 -18.96
C ILE A 197 17.07 4.00 -17.81
N GLU A 198 16.40 2.87 -17.57
CA GLU A 198 15.95 2.40 -16.25
C GLU A 198 15.45 3.45 -15.23
N HIS A 199 14.58 4.39 -15.63
CA HIS A 199 13.81 5.26 -14.73
C HIS A 199 12.69 4.49 -14.01
N ASN A 200 12.97 3.28 -13.51
CA ASN A 200 11.96 2.45 -12.89
C ASN A 200 11.68 2.85 -11.44
N HIS A 201 12.57 3.59 -10.75
CA HIS A 201 12.34 3.97 -9.36
C HIS A 201 13.12 5.25 -8.99
N ILE A 202 12.53 6.10 -8.15
CA ILE A 202 13.27 7.09 -7.37
C ILE A 202 13.88 6.38 -6.15
N LYS A 203 15.18 6.59 -5.93
CA LYS A 203 15.90 6.13 -4.73
C LYS A 203 15.96 7.28 -3.73
N LEU A 204 15.35 7.07 -2.57
CA LEU A 204 15.43 8.00 -1.45
C LEU A 204 16.49 7.49 -0.48
N ALA A 205 17.54 8.27 -0.23
CA ALA A 205 18.55 7.99 0.78
C ALA A 205 17.93 8.12 2.17
N ILE A 206 18.11 7.07 2.98
CA ILE A 206 17.51 6.96 4.31
C ILE A 206 18.53 6.43 5.31
N GLU A 207 18.30 6.72 6.59
CA GLU A 207 18.89 5.92 7.67
C GLU A 207 17.82 4.94 8.17
N PRO A 208 17.98 3.61 7.98
CA PRO A 208 16.92 2.66 8.31
C PRO A 208 16.46 2.68 9.76
N ASN A 209 17.38 2.90 10.71
CA ASN A 209 17.05 3.00 12.13
C ASN A 209 16.29 4.30 12.47
N GLU A 210 16.42 5.35 11.66
CA GLU A 210 15.62 6.56 11.81
C GLU A 210 14.25 6.42 11.17
N LEU A 211 14.18 5.84 9.97
CA LEU A 211 12.94 5.68 9.22
C LEU A 211 11.99 4.63 9.83
N ILE A 212 12.51 3.46 10.21
CA ILE A 212 11.71 2.28 10.56
C ILE A 212 11.75 2.04 12.07
N GLU A 213 10.63 2.26 12.75
CA GLU A 213 10.51 2.12 14.21
C GLU A 213 10.33 0.66 14.67
N GLU A 214 9.68 -0.16 13.84
CA GLU A 214 9.42 -1.56 14.15
C GLU A 214 9.33 -2.39 12.86
N ILE A 215 9.91 -3.59 12.89
CA ILE A 215 9.73 -4.65 11.90
C ILE A 215 8.93 -5.77 12.55
N THR A 216 7.78 -6.12 11.96
CA THR A 216 6.94 -7.24 12.41
C THR A 216 6.84 -8.29 11.30
N PHE A 217 7.20 -9.54 11.60
CA PHE A 217 7.08 -10.66 10.67
C PHE A 217 5.65 -11.23 10.64
N ASP A 218 5.27 -11.80 9.50
CA ASP A 218 3.99 -12.46 9.28
C ASP A 218 3.68 -13.49 10.39
N PRO A 219 2.44 -13.52 10.92
CA PRO A 219 2.06 -14.44 12.00
C PRO A 219 2.17 -15.92 11.59
N ARG A 220 2.14 -16.23 10.30
CA ARG A 220 2.18 -17.59 9.72
C ARG A 220 3.60 -18.08 9.44
N LEU A 221 4.61 -17.23 9.59
CA LEU A 221 6.01 -17.62 9.48
C LEU A 221 6.35 -18.61 10.61
N ARG A 222 7.12 -19.68 10.34
CA ARG A 222 7.52 -20.62 11.40
C ARG A 222 8.43 -19.92 12.43
N ASN A 223 8.41 -20.37 13.67
CA ASN A 223 9.17 -19.73 14.74
C ASN A 223 10.69 -19.84 14.54
N GLU A 224 11.14 -20.95 13.95
CA GLU A 224 12.53 -21.22 13.61
C GLU A 224 13.01 -20.28 12.49
N ASP A 225 12.16 -20.07 11.47
CA ASP A 225 12.43 -19.13 10.39
C ASP A 225 12.48 -17.69 10.93
N PHE A 226 11.53 -17.31 11.81
CA PHE A 226 11.55 -16.01 12.47
C PHE A 226 12.84 -15.77 13.27
N LYS A 227 13.30 -16.75 14.05
CA LYS A 227 14.57 -16.65 14.80
C LYS A 227 15.74 -16.38 13.86
N THR A 228 15.81 -17.13 12.75
CA THR A 228 16.85 -16.96 11.72
C THR A 228 16.77 -15.58 11.07
N TYR A 229 15.60 -15.17 10.60
CA TYR A 229 15.40 -13.89 9.91
C TYR A 229 15.66 -12.70 10.84
N LYS A 230 15.27 -12.80 12.11
CA LYS A 230 15.58 -11.79 13.12
C LYS A 230 17.09 -11.60 13.28
N GLN A 231 17.87 -12.69 13.35
CA GLN A 231 19.33 -12.61 13.43
C GLN A 231 19.94 -11.96 12.19
N VAL A 232 19.41 -12.25 11.00
CA VAL A 232 19.87 -11.62 9.75
C VAL A 232 19.64 -10.10 9.79
N VAL A 233 18.45 -9.66 10.19
CA VAL A 233 18.13 -8.23 10.32
C VAL A 233 19.04 -7.54 11.34
N GLN A 234 19.31 -8.18 12.49
CA GLN A 234 20.22 -7.64 13.50
C GLN A 234 21.67 -7.54 12.99
N LYS A 235 22.15 -8.52 12.22
CA LYS A 235 23.48 -8.47 11.58
C LYS A 235 23.62 -7.35 10.54
N MET A 236 22.50 -6.82 10.03
CA MET A 236 22.47 -5.63 9.18
C MET A 236 22.39 -4.33 9.98
N ASN A 237 22.77 -4.34 11.27
CA ASN A 237 22.80 -3.18 12.16
C ASN A 237 21.44 -2.50 12.38
N TYR A 238 20.34 -3.22 12.20
CA TYR A 238 19.03 -2.74 12.62
C TYR A 238 18.84 -2.99 14.13
N THR A 239 18.70 -1.92 14.91
CA THR A 239 18.68 -1.94 16.38
C THR A 239 17.29 -1.75 16.98
N ASN A 240 16.35 -1.26 16.17
CA ASN A 240 14.97 -1.04 16.58
C ASN A 240 14.19 -2.36 16.76
N LYS A 241 12.92 -2.24 17.15
CA LYS A 241 12.09 -3.37 17.57
C LYS A 241 11.84 -4.37 16.43
N ILE A 242 12.11 -5.66 16.69
CA ILE A 242 11.82 -6.77 15.77
C ILE A 242 10.91 -7.79 16.46
N THR A 243 9.71 -7.98 15.91
CA THR A 243 8.66 -8.86 16.44
C THR A 243 8.15 -9.83 15.39
N LYS A 244 7.47 -10.90 15.85
CA LYS A 244 6.56 -11.69 15.02
C LYS A 244 5.14 -11.34 15.45
N SER A 245 4.22 -11.22 14.48
CA SER A 245 2.82 -10.96 14.80
C SER A 245 2.20 -12.09 15.63
N LYS A 246 1.35 -11.69 16.56
CA LYS A 246 0.57 -12.58 17.44
C LYS A 246 -0.86 -12.80 16.93
N LEU A 247 -1.19 -12.38 15.70
CA LEU A 247 -2.57 -12.38 15.19
C LEU A 247 -3.27 -13.75 15.26
N TYR A 248 -2.52 -14.84 15.15
CA TYR A 248 -3.03 -16.21 15.29
C TYR A 248 -2.58 -16.92 16.57
N GLU A 249 -1.97 -16.19 17.51
CA GLU A 249 -1.64 -16.73 18.82
C GLU A 249 -2.94 -16.84 19.63
N PHE A 250 -3.33 -18.07 19.97
CA PHE A 250 -4.48 -18.34 20.82
C PHE A 250 -4.00 -18.77 22.20
N GLU A 251 -4.13 -17.87 23.17
CA GLU A 251 -3.95 -18.21 24.58
C GLU A 251 -5.18 -19.00 25.03
N ARG A 252 -4.98 -20.28 25.39
CA ARG A 252 -6.08 -21.14 25.86
C ARG A 252 -6.51 -20.69 27.26
N PRO A 253 -7.70 -20.08 27.45
CA PRO A 253 -8.12 -19.68 28.78
C PRO A 253 -8.46 -20.93 29.60
N THR A 254 -8.00 -20.98 30.84
CA THR A 254 -8.45 -21.99 31.81
C THR A 254 -9.76 -21.51 32.42
N ILE A 255 -10.87 -22.15 32.04
CA ILE A 255 -12.18 -21.90 32.64
C ILE A 255 -12.34 -22.85 33.83
N LYS A 256 -12.43 -22.29 35.05
CA LYS A 256 -12.77 -23.05 36.26
C LYS A 256 -14.29 -23.09 36.39
N ASN A 257 -14.90 -24.25 36.18
CA ASN A 257 -16.31 -24.44 36.44
C ASN A 257 -16.54 -24.74 37.93
N SER A 258 -17.46 -24.04 38.56
CA SER A 258 -17.89 -24.28 39.95
C SER A 258 -18.76 -25.54 40.08
N GLN A 259 -19.23 -26.09 38.96
CA GLN A 259 -19.97 -27.34 38.89
C GLN A 259 -19.48 -28.20 37.71
N PRO A 260 -19.51 -29.54 37.82
CA PRO A 260 -19.15 -30.41 36.71
C PRO A 260 -20.10 -30.15 35.52
N PRO A 261 -19.62 -30.33 34.27
CA PRO A 261 -20.47 -30.19 33.10
C PRO A 261 -21.64 -31.18 33.22
N THR A 262 -22.87 -30.65 33.21
CA THR A 262 -24.08 -31.46 33.16
C THR A 262 -24.11 -32.19 31.83
N MET A 263 -23.79 -33.48 31.86
CA MET A 263 -24.08 -34.37 30.74
C MET A 263 -25.59 -34.42 30.61
N GLY A 264 -26.15 -33.63 29.69
CA GLY A 264 -27.55 -33.71 29.33
C GLY A 264 -27.85 -35.14 28.90
N ILE A 265 -28.56 -35.88 29.74
CA ILE A 265 -29.12 -37.18 29.35
C ILE A 265 -30.14 -36.85 28.26
N GLY A 266 -29.73 -37.04 27.00
CA GLY A 266 -30.60 -36.91 25.84
C GLY A 266 -31.75 -37.91 25.94
N HIS A 267 -32.85 -37.50 26.57
CA HIS A 267 -34.15 -38.13 26.39
C HIS A 267 -34.68 -37.71 25.02
N SER A 268 -34.32 -38.47 23.99
CA SER A 268 -35.13 -38.59 22.78
C SER A 268 -34.70 -39.84 22.02
N ARG A 269 -35.34 -40.97 22.35
CA ARG A 269 -35.54 -42.05 21.37
C ARG A 269 -36.55 -41.54 20.34
N THR A 270 -36.09 -40.83 19.32
CA THR A 270 -36.83 -40.73 18.06
C THR A 270 -36.42 -41.91 17.19
N LYS A 271 -37.42 -42.63 16.69
CA LYS A 271 -37.27 -43.78 15.78
C LYS A 271 -36.33 -43.43 14.61
N PRO A 272 -35.56 -44.39 14.07
CA PRO A 272 -34.71 -44.15 12.92
C PRO A 272 -35.59 -43.84 11.70
N THR A 273 -35.58 -42.59 11.26
CA THR A 273 -36.02 -42.21 9.91
C THR A 273 -35.07 -42.87 8.92
N GLN A 274 -35.64 -43.63 7.98
CA GLN A 274 -34.93 -44.26 6.87
C GLN A 274 -34.00 -43.24 6.18
N LYS A 275 -32.73 -43.61 6.02
CA LYS A 275 -31.77 -42.86 5.21
C LYS A 275 -32.30 -42.78 3.76
N PRO A 276 -32.33 -41.60 3.12
CA PRO A 276 -32.45 -41.57 1.68
C PRO A 276 -31.20 -42.20 1.05
N SER A 277 -31.42 -43.15 0.14
CA SER A 277 -30.36 -43.78 -0.65
C SER A 277 -29.71 -42.73 -1.55
N TYR A 278 -28.42 -42.47 -1.34
CA TYR A 278 -27.62 -41.73 -2.31
C TYR A 278 -27.44 -42.61 -3.56
N ALA A 279 -28.04 -42.20 -4.68
CA ALA A 279 -27.69 -42.71 -5.99
C ALA A 279 -26.31 -42.13 -6.40
N PRO A 280 -25.42 -42.91 -7.03
CA PRO A 280 -24.13 -42.41 -7.50
C PRO A 280 -24.33 -41.41 -8.66
N PRO A 281 -23.42 -40.44 -8.86
CA PRO A 281 -23.54 -39.47 -9.94
C PRO A 281 -23.43 -40.17 -11.29
N GLY A 282 -24.47 -39.99 -12.11
CA GLY A 282 -24.46 -40.41 -13.51
C GLY A 282 -23.38 -39.67 -14.30
N THR A 283 -22.71 -40.43 -15.16
CA THR A 283 -21.79 -40.00 -16.21
C THR A 283 -22.39 -38.87 -17.05
N LEU A 284 -21.66 -37.76 -17.20
CA LEU A 284 -21.97 -36.72 -18.17
C LEU A 284 -21.70 -37.26 -19.59
N PRO A 285 -22.61 -37.06 -20.57
CA PRO A 285 -22.34 -37.43 -21.95
C PRO A 285 -21.39 -36.41 -22.59
N HIS A 286 -20.44 -36.96 -23.35
CA HIS A 286 -19.63 -36.22 -24.31
C HIS A 286 -20.50 -35.61 -25.40
N ILE A 287 -20.43 -34.28 -25.58
CA ILE A 287 -20.39 -33.57 -26.87
C ILE A 287 -19.52 -32.32 -26.68
#